data_AF-A0A183UY33-F1
#
_entry.id   AF-A0A183UY33-F1
#
_cell.length_a   1.000
_cell.length_b   1.000
_cell.length_c   1.000
_cell.angle_alpha   90.00
_cell.angle_beta   90.00
_cell.angle_gamma   90.00
#
_symmetry.space_group_name_H-M   'P 1'
#
loop_
_entity.id
_entity.type
_entity.pdbx_description
1 polymer ?
#
loop_
_entity_poly.entity_id
_entity_poly.type
_entity_poly.pdbx_seq_one_letter_code
_entity_poly.pdbx_strand_id
1 'polypeptide(L)'
;MTSEEQRKWDCQQCTYANYASASVCTMCRTPRHAVFITEPPGTSTSACASVEPHIYRWPCPSCTFMNVLQGACCSICATKRPEVYEKELRELKMKGTK
;
A
#
# COMPACT_ATOMS: atom_id res chain seq x y z
N MET A 1 22.06 32.70 9.91
CA MET A 1 22.06 31.58 8.94
C MET A 1 22.22 30.29 9.72
N THR A 2 21.15 29.51 9.88
CA THR A 2 21.19 28.05 10.10
C THR A 2 19.81 27.52 9.72
N SER A 3 19.48 27.61 8.43
CA SER A 3 18.29 27.02 7.82
C SER A 3 18.43 25.51 7.71
N GLU A 4 18.74 24.85 8.83
CA GLU A 4 19.03 23.42 8.91
C GLU A 4 18.29 22.75 10.09
N GLU A 5 17.10 23.24 10.42
CA GLU A 5 16.12 22.39 11.07
C GLU A 5 15.60 21.43 9.99
N GLN A 6 16.41 20.42 9.69
CA GLN A 6 16.17 19.37 8.71
C GLN A 6 14.72 18.91 8.85
N ARG A 7 13.85 19.32 7.91
CA ARG A 7 12.40 19.09 7.94
C ARG A 7 12.11 17.63 8.20
N LYS A 8 11.93 17.29 9.48
CA LYS A 8 11.50 15.96 9.90
C LYS A 8 10.09 15.75 9.37
N TRP A 9 9.77 14.50 9.05
CA TRP A 9 8.43 14.15 8.59
C TRP A 9 7.80 13.17 9.55
N ASP A 10 6.54 13.42 9.86
CA ASP A 10 5.73 12.59 10.73
C ASP A 10 5.19 11.41 9.93
N CYS A 11 5.39 10.21 10.44
CA CYS A 11 4.85 9.03 9.80
C CYS A 11 3.32 9.03 9.90
N GLN A 12 2.62 8.97 8.76
CA GLN A 12 1.16 8.91 8.73
C GLN A 12 0.56 7.62 9.31
N GLN A 13 1.38 6.58 9.56
CA GLN A 13 0.93 5.31 10.13
C GLN A 13 1.15 5.21 11.64
N CYS A 14 2.26 5.76 12.16
CA CYS A 14 2.63 5.61 13.57
C CYS A 14 3.07 6.90 14.25
N THR A 15 2.88 8.05 13.58
CA THR A 15 3.19 9.42 14.02
C THR A 15 4.64 9.71 14.40
N TYR A 16 5.54 8.74 14.24
CA TYR A 16 6.96 8.91 14.54
C TYR A 16 7.62 9.97 13.64
N ALA A 17 8.41 10.86 14.24
CA ALA A 17 9.14 11.92 13.54
C ALA A 17 10.47 11.41 12.97
N ASN A 18 10.54 11.30 11.65
CA ASN A 18 11.70 10.77 10.92
C ASN A 18 12.60 11.88 10.39
N TYR A 19 13.88 11.58 10.19
CA TYR A 19 14.83 12.51 9.56
C TYR A 19 14.43 12.84 8.11
N ALA A 20 14.74 14.06 7.66
CA ALA A 20 14.46 14.51 6.31
C ALA A 20 15.11 13.63 5.21
N SER A 21 16.25 13.03 5.50
CA SER A 21 16.96 12.08 4.62
C SER A 21 16.34 10.68 4.61
N ALA A 22 15.49 10.34 5.58
CA ALA A 22 14.88 9.03 5.67
C ALA A 22 13.75 8.89 4.64
N SER A 23 13.86 7.91 3.76
CA SER A 23 12.82 7.57 2.76
C SER A 23 11.75 6.63 3.33
N VAL A 24 11.97 6.04 4.50
CA VAL A 24 11.05 5.14 5.21
C VAL A 24 11.05 5.43 6.70
N CYS A 25 9.94 5.10 7.38
CA CYS A 25 9.81 5.30 8.81
C CYS A 25 10.73 4.35 9.58
N THR A 26 11.44 4.87 10.58
CA THR A 26 12.34 4.09 11.43
C THR A 26 11.57 3.05 12.26
N MET A 27 10.37 3.41 12.73
CA MET A 27 9.56 2.57 13.62
C MET A 27 8.77 1.49 12.90
N CYS A 28 8.00 1.87 11.87
CA CYS A 28 7.06 0.96 11.20
C CYS A 28 7.45 0.63 9.75
N ARG A 29 8.57 1.17 9.25
CA ARG A 29 9.07 0.96 7.87
C ARG A 29 8.14 1.47 6.75
N THR A 30 7.07 2.19 7.07
CA THR A 30 6.19 2.84 6.07
C THR A 30 6.96 3.87 5.25
N PRO A 31 6.85 3.88 3.91
CA PRO A 31 7.54 4.84 3.05
C PRO A 31 7.05 6.28 3.26
N ARG A 32 7.97 7.24 3.11
CA ARG A 32 7.64 8.67 3.10
C ARG A 32 6.87 8.98 1.82
N HIS A 33 5.58 9.31 1.93
CA HIS A 33 4.84 9.85 0.80
C HIS A 33 5.42 11.22 0.44
N ALA A 34 6.02 11.34 -0.73
CA ALA A 34 6.57 12.59 -1.24
C ALA A 34 5.42 13.51 -1.66
N VAL A 35 4.86 14.25 -0.70
CA VAL A 35 3.98 15.37 -1.02
C VAL A 35 4.88 16.52 -1.45
N PHE A 36 5.13 16.64 -2.75
CA PHE A 36 5.69 17.87 -3.32
C PHE A 36 4.64 18.96 -3.13
N ILE A 37 4.92 19.90 -2.21
CA ILE A 37 4.08 21.07 -1.95
C ILE A 37 4.39 22.09 -3.04
N THR A 38 3.51 22.17 -4.04
CA THR A 38 3.18 23.40 -4.75
C THR A 38 1.71 23.32 -5.16
N GLU A 39 0.84 23.75 -4.22
CA GLU A 39 -0.54 24.28 -4.39
C GLU A 39 -1.64 23.38 -4.99
N PRO A 40 -2.94 23.75 -4.87
CA PRO A 40 -3.83 23.86 -3.70
C PRO A 40 -4.85 22.67 -3.63
N PRO A 41 -5.78 22.58 -2.65
CA PRO A 41 -6.44 21.32 -2.27
C PRO A 41 -7.56 20.96 -3.25
N GLY A 42 -7.31 19.98 -4.09
CA GLY A 42 -8.33 19.43 -4.97
C GLY A 42 -8.00 17.98 -5.27
N THR A 43 -8.87 17.09 -4.80
CA THR A 43 -9.01 15.72 -5.30
C THR A 43 -7.94 14.75 -4.78
N SER A 44 -8.28 14.14 -3.65
CA SER A 44 -7.82 12.82 -3.23
C SER A 44 -7.84 11.81 -4.39
N THR A 45 -6.75 11.68 -5.14
CA THR A 45 -6.45 10.43 -5.85
C THR A 45 -4.97 10.40 -6.20
N SER A 46 -4.20 9.76 -5.32
CA SER A 46 -2.90 9.22 -5.72
C SER A 46 -3.14 8.14 -6.76
N ALA A 47 -2.96 8.47 -8.04
CA ALA A 47 -2.92 7.50 -9.12
C ALA A 47 -1.74 7.80 -10.05
N CYS A 48 -0.52 7.71 -9.50
CA CYS A 48 0.64 7.32 -10.29
C CYS A 48 1.01 5.89 -9.89
N ALA A 49 0.21 4.94 -10.35
CA ALA A 49 0.63 3.56 -10.43
C ALA A 49 0.16 3.07 -11.79
N SER A 50 1.12 2.63 -12.60
CA SER A 50 0.89 1.82 -13.79
C SER A 50 -0.24 0.84 -13.55
N VAL A 51 -1.00 0.57 -14.60
CA VAL A 51 -2.12 -0.37 -14.67
C VAL A 51 -1.61 -1.81 -14.42
N GLU A 52 -1.11 -2.10 -13.22
CA GLU A 52 -1.04 -3.44 -12.67
C GLU A 52 -2.33 -3.57 -11.87
N PRO A 53 -3.29 -4.40 -12.32
CA PRO A 53 -4.62 -4.32 -11.78
C PRO A 53 -4.63 -4.75 -10.31
N HIS A 54 -4.84 -3.77 -9.40
CA HIS A 54 -5.05 -3.98 -7.96
C HIS A 54 -6.14 -5.02 -7.64
N ILE A 55 -6.96 -5.38 -8.63
CA ILE A 55 -7.95 -6.46 -8.65
C ILE A 55 -7.35 -7.87 -8.49
N TYR A 56 -6.03 -8.05 -8.55
CA TYR A 56 -5.38 -9.36 -8.29
C TYR A 56 -4.86 -9.51 -6.85
N ARG A 57 -5.49 -8.84 -5.86
CA ARG A 57 -5.14 -8.96 -4.44
C ARG A 57 -6.37 -9.14 -3.56
N TRP A 58 -6.19 -9.76 -2.39
CA TRP A 58 -7.25 -9.93 -1.39
C TRP A 58 -6.75 -9.58 0.03
N PRO A 59 -7.52 -8.81 0.82
CA PRO A 59 -7.21 -8.53 2.21
C PRO A 59 -7.49 -9.76 3.08
N CYS A 60 -6.55 -10.11 3.95
CA CYS A 60 -6.79 -11.13 4.96
C CYS A 60 -7.82 -10.65 5.99
N PRO A 61 -8.92 -11.37 6.25
CA PRO A 61 -9.90 -10.96 7.26
C PRO A 61 -9.37 -11.06 8.69
N SER A 62 -8.28 -11.80 8.93
CA SER A 62 -7.69 -11.99 10.25
C SER A 62 -6.61 -10.96 10.59
N CYS A 63 -5.69 -10.70 9.67
CA CYS A 63 -4.53 -9.83 9.92
C CYS A 63 -4.42 -8.63 8.99
N THR A 64 -5.45 -8.37 8.18
CA THR A 64 -5.57 -7.28 7.19
C THR A 64 -4.47 -7.22 6.12
N PHE A 65 -3.54 -8.17 6.12
CA PHE A 65 -2.47 -8.25 5.13
C PHE A 65 -3.01 -8.45 3.72
N MET A 66 -2.48 -7.69 2.76
CA MET A 66 -2.86 -7.74 1.35
C MET A 66 -2.10 -8.86 0.62
N ASN A 67 -2.78 -9.98 0.40
CA ASN A 67 -2.22 -11.15 -0.28
C ASN A 67 -2.47 -11.08 -1.79
N VAL A 68 -1.69 -11.84 -2.57
CA VAL A 68 -1.95 -12.05 -4.00
C VAL A 68 -3.12 -13.01 -4.22
N LEU A 69 -3.94 -12.76 -5.24
CA LEU A 69 -5.12 -13.58 -5.58
C LEU A 69 -4.76 -14.99 -6.06
N GLN A 70 -3.50 -15.31 -6.33
CA GLN A 70 -3.09 -16.70 -6.58
C GLN A 70 -2.88 -17.50 -5.28
N GLY A 71 -2.68 -16.83 -4.15
CA GLY A 71 -2.50 -17.47 -2.85
C GLY A 71 -3.83 -17.97 -2.28
N ALA A 72 -3.89 -19.24 -1.88
CA ALA A 72 -5.05 -19.84 -1.24
C ALA A 72 -5.13 -19.53 0.27
N CYS A 73 -4.01 -19.12 0.88
CA CYS A 73 -3.91 -18.77 2.30
C CYS A 73 -3.08 -17.48 2.46
N CYS A 74 -3.25 -16.82 3.61
CA CYS A 74 -2.48 -15.63 3.93
C CYS A 74 -1.00 -15.97 4.17
N SER A 75 -0.08 -15.18 3.62
CA SER A 75 1.37 -15.41 3.76
C SER A 75 1.89 -15.10 5.17
N ILE A 76 1.14 -14.34 5.97
CA ILE A 76 1.53 -13.91 7.32
C ILE A 76 0.95 -14.83 8.40
N CYS A 77 -0.36 -15.12 8.32
CA CYS A 77 -1.07 -15.84 9.38
C CYS A 77 -1.70 -17.16 8.92
N ALA A 78 -1.46 -17.57 7.66
CA ALA A 78 -2.04 -18.78 7.05
C ALA A 78 -3.57 -18.86 7.01
N THR A 79 -4.29 -17.79 7.38
CA THR A 79 -5.76 -17.73 7.25
C THR A 79 -6.17 -18.01 5.81
N LYS A 80 -7.12 -18.95 5.65
CA LYS A 80 -7.63 -19.30 4.33
C LYS A 80 -8.27 -18.10 3.66
N ARG A 81 -8.07 -18.02 2.35
CA ARG A 81 -8.71 -17.00 1.51
C ARG A 81 -10.24 -17.19 1.50
N PRO A 82 -11.03 -16.12 1.61
CA PRO A 82 -12.49 -16.18 1.45
C PRO A 82 -12.94 -16.59 0.04
N GLU A 83 -14.08 -17.29 -0.06
CA GLU A 83 -14.62 -17.86 -1.31
C GLU A 83 -14.99 -16.80 -2.37
N VAL A 84 -15.34 -15.59 -1.95
CA VAL A 84 -15.63 -14.45 -2.86
C VAL A 84 -14.45 -14.23 -3.83
N TYR A 85 -13.23 -14.27 -3.31
CA TYR A 85 -12.00 -14.08 -4.07
C TYR A 85 -11.60 -15.30 -4.93
N GLU A 86 -12.18 -16.48 -4.65
CA GLU A 86 -11.99 -17.66 -5.50
C GLU A 86 -12.81 -17.58 -6.78
N LYS A 87 -14.02 -17.03 -6.71
CA LYS A 87 -14.88 -16.79 -7.88
C LYS A 87 -14.22 -15.77 -8.81
N GLU A 88 -13.73 -14.66 -8.25
CA GLU A 88 -13.01 -13.63 -9.02
C GLU A 88 -11.77 -14.22 -9.75
N LEU A 89 -11.00 -15.08 -9.08
CA LEU A 89 -9.85 -15.76 -9.71
C LEU A 89 -10.27 -16.63 -10.90
N ARG A 90 -11.41 -17.34 -10.81
CA ARG A 90 -11.92 -18.18 -11.91
C ARG A 90 -12.35 -17.33 -13.10
N GLU A 91 -13.05 -16.23 -12.85
CA GLU A 91 -13.50 -15.30 -13.89
C GLU A 91 -12.32 -14.64 -14.61
N LEU A 92 -11.27 -14.26 -13.87
CA LEU A 92 -10.05 -13.70 -14.43
C LEU A 92 -9.30 -14.70 -15.33
N LYS A 93 -9.21 -15.97 -14.93
CA LYS A 93 -8.63 -17.03 -15.76
C LYS A 93 -9.40 -17.23 -17.07
N MET A 94 -10.72 -17.07 -17.06
CA MET A 94 -11.54 -17.16 -18.27
C MET A 94 -11.36 -15.95 -19.20
N LYS A 95 -11.13 -14.74 -18.66
CA LYS A 95 -10.94 -13.51 -19.44
C LYS A 95 -9.55 -13.38 -20.07
N GLY A 96 -8.54 -14.05 -19.53
CA GLY A 96 -7.14 -14.00 -20.02
C GLY A 96 -6.82 -14.93 -21.20
N THR A 97 -7.80 -15.65 -21.75
CA THR A 97 -7.61 -16.62 -22.84
C THR A 97 -8.19 -16.08 -24.16
N LYS A 98 -7.68 -14.94 -24.64
CA LYS A 98 -7.98 -14.44 -25.99
C LYS A 98 -6.79 -13.68 -26.56
#